data_AF-A0A964N988-F1
#
_entry.id   AF-A0A964N988-F1
#
_cell.length_a   1.000
_cell.length_b   1.000
_cell.length_c   1.000
_cell.angle_alpha   90.00
_cell.angle_beta   90.00
_cell.angle_gamma   90.00
#
_symmetry.space_group_name_H-M   'P 1'
#
loop_
_entity.id
_entity.type
_entity.pdbx_description
1 polymer ?
#
loop_
_entity_poly.entity_id
_entity_poly.type
_entity_poly.pdbx_seq_one_letter_code
_entity_poly.pdbx_strand_id
1 'polypeptide(L)' 'MDDFLQATEAMIATWHGVAAPNDPSRRLAADLRNTIAAFEKLRGTIAFEDEPSSFEAALQATKEGA' A
#
# COMPACT_ATOMS: atom_id res chain seq x y z
N MET A 1 -25.42 6.27 -2.48
CA MET A 1 -24.48 5.36 -3.16
C MET A 1 -23.10 5.78 -2.71
N ASP A 2 -22.20 4.85 -2.42
CA ASP A 2 -20.89 5.18 -1.87
C ASP A 2 -19.95 5.75 -2.95
N ASP A 3 -19.47 7.00 -2.79
CA ASP A 3 -18.69 7.72 -3.83
C ASP A 3 -17.45 6.91 -4.31
N PHE A 4 -16.79 6.19 -3.40
CA PHE A 4 -15.65 5.32 -3.73
C PHE A 4 -16.04 4.17 -4.64
N LEU A 5 -17.13 3.45 -4.35
CA LEU A 5 -17.56 2.34 -5.20
C LEU A 5 -17.92 2.84 -6.60
N GLN A 6 -18.66 3.95 -6.69
CA GLN A 6 -19.06 4.52 -7.98
C GLN A 6 -17.83 4.97 -8.80
N ALA A 7 -16.88 5.67 -8.17
CA ALA A 7 -15.64 6.09 -8.83
C ALA A 7 -14.80 4.88 -9.28
N THR A 8 -14.74 3.84 -8.45
CA THR A 8 -14.02 2.59 -8.76
C THR A 8 -14.66 1.87 -9.93
N GLU A 9 -16.00 1.70 -9.92
CA GLU A 9 -16.74 1.09 -11.03
C GLU A 9 -16.56 1.89 -12.34
N ALA A 10 -16.60 3.23 -12.27
CA ALA A 10 -16.39 4.10 -13.43
C ALA A 10 -14.96 3.98 -13.99
N MET A 11 -13.95 3.93 -13.12
CA MET A 11 -12.55 3.75 -13.49
C MET A 11 -12.34 2.39 -14.17
N ILE A 12 -12.87 1.32 -13.57
CA ILE A 12 -12.75 -0.04 -14.10
C ILE A 12 -13.43 -0.15 -15.47
N ALA A 13 -14.64 0.40 -15.61
CA ALA A 13 -15.35 0.40 -16.89
C ALA A 13 -14.58 1.18 -17.96
N THR A 14 -14.03 2.35 -17.61
CA THR A 14 -13.33 3.23 -18.55
C THR A 14 -12.01 2.64 -19.04
N TRP A 15 -11.20 2.07 -18.15
CA TRP A 15 -9.82 1.68 -18.47
C TRP A 15 -9.64 0.18 -18.69
N HIS A 16 -10.55 -0.64 -18.18
CA HIS A 16 -10.45 -2.10 -18.26
C HIS A 16 -11.61 -2.73 -19.04
N GLY A 17 -12.67 -1.99 -19.35
CA GLY A 17 -13.79 -2.49 -20.16
C GLY A 17 -14.57 -3.64 -19.49
N VAL A 18 -14.45 -3.79 -18.18
CA VAL A 18 -15.13 -4.83 -17.40
C VAL A 18 -16.12 -4.21 -16.41
N ALA A 19 -17.12 -4.99 -16.01
CA ALA A 19 -18.06 -4.65 -14.95
C ALA A 19 -18.03 -5.75 -13.88
N ALA A 20 -18.46 -5.42 -12.67
CA ALA A 20 -18.58 -6.42 -11.61
C ALA A 20 -19.59 -7.51 -12.03
N PRO A 21 -19.21 -8.81 -12.01
CA PRO A 21 -20.05 -9.88 -12.55
C PRO A 21 -21.20 -10.29 -11.62
N ASN A 22 -21.17 -9.90 -10.35
CA ASN A 22 -22.19 -10.22 -9.35
C ASN A 22 -22.11 -9.30 -8.12
N ASP A 23 -23.13 -9.39 -7.25
CA ASP A 23 -23.22 -8.60 -6.02
C ASP A 23 -22.05 -8.81 -5.04
N PRO A 24 -21.57 -10.04 -4.78
CA PRO A 24 -20.36 -10.25 -3.97
C PRO A 24 -19.13 -9.47 -4.46
N SER A 25 -18.89 -9.42 -5.78
CA SER A 25 -17.78 -8.63 -6.34
C SER A 25 -17.94 -7.14 -6.05
N ARG A 26 -19.16 -6.60 -6.12
CA ARG A 26 -19.44 -5.19 -5.80
C ARG A 26 -19.23 -4.88 -4.32
N ARG A 27 -19.61 -5.79 -3.43
CA ARG A 27 -19.38 -5.65 -1.98
C ARG A 27 -17.90 -5.66 -1.66
N LEU A 28 -17.15 -6.61 -2.21
CA LEU A 28 -15.69 -6.65 -2.03
C LEU A 28 -15.02 -5.37 -2.54
N ALA A 29 -15.44 -4.85 -3.70
CA ALA A 29 -14.93 -3.59 -4.22
C ALA A 29 -15.22 -2.41 -3.27
N ALA A 30 -16.40 -2.36 -2.64
CA ALA A 30 -16.71 -1.34 -1.64
C ALA A 30 -15.85 -1.48 -0.37
N ASP A 31 -15.65 -2.72 0.09
CA ASP A 31 -14.89 -3.02 1.31
C ASP A 31 -13.40 -2.66 1.20
N LEU A 32 -12.83 -2.61 -0.01
CA LEU A 32 -11.45 -2.18 -0.25
C LEU A 32 -11.14 -0.79 0.31
N ARG A 33 -12.14 0.09 0.44
CA ARG A 33 -11.96 1.38 1.12
C ARG A 33 -11.38 1.20 2.52
N ASN A 34 -11.89 0.24 3.28
CA ASN A 34 -11.45 0.00 4.66
C ASN A 34 -10.00 -0.52 4.68
N THR A 35 -9.65 -1.38 3.72
CA THR A 35 -8.27 -1.86 3.55
C THR A 35 -7.32 -0.72 3.19
N ILE A 36 -7.68 0.16 2.26
CA ILE A 36 -6.89 1.35 1.90
C ILE A 36 -6.71 2.25 3.12
N ALA A 37 -7.79 2.56 3.84
CA ALA A 37 -7.72 3.37 5.06
C ALA A 37 -6.83 2.74 6.14
N ALA A 38 -6.81 1.41 6.26
CA ALA A 38 -5.90 0.71 7.17
C ALA A 38 -4.43 0.90 6.76
N PHE A 39 -4.11 0.78 5.46
CA PHE A 39 -2.76 1.06 4.97
C PHE A 39 -2.36 2.53 5.13
N GLU A 40 -3.28 3.46 4.91
CA GLU A 40 -3.03 4.88 5.11
C GLU A 40 -2.71 5.22 6.56
N LYS A 41 -3.33 4.54 7.54
CA LYS A 41 -2.96 4.67 8.95
C LYS A 41 -1.56 4.18 9.28
N LEU A 42 -1.05 3.19 8.53
CA LEU A 42 0.31 2.67 8.68
C LEU A 42 1.35 3.48 7.87
N ARG A 43 0.91 4.43 7.04
CA ARG A 43 1.81 5.24 6.22
C ARG A 43 2.69 6.10 7.13
N GLY A 44 4.00 5.91 7.04
CA GLY A 44 4.98 6.62 7.86
C GLY A 44 5.14 6.08 9.28
N THR A 45 4.44 5.00 9.66
CA THR A 45 4.67 4.33 10.96
C THR A 45 5.74 3.26 10.86
N ILE A 46 5.94 2.70 9.67
CA ILE A 46 7.01 1.74 9.38
C ILE A 46 8.22 2.56 8.95
N ALA A 47 9.09 2.86 9.90
CA ALA A 47 10.47 3.21 9.59
C ALA A 47 11.16 1.92 9.17
N PHE A 48 11.87 1.93 8.04
CA PHE A 48 12.95 0.98 7.88
C PHE A 48 13.90 1.21 9.06
N GLU A 49 14.39 0.14 9.71
CA GLU A 49 15.46 0.28 10.70
C GLU A 49 16.53 1.18 10.10
N ASP A 50 17.04 2.15 10.88
CA ASP A 50 18.19 2.96 10.48
C ASP A 50 19.19 1.98 9.86
N GLU A 51 19.43 2.17 8.57
CA GLU A 51 20.17 1.24 7.70
C GLU A 51 21.32 0.60 8.49
N PRO A 52 21.45 -0.75 8.53
CA PRO A 52 22.41 -1.41 9.40
C PRO A 52 23.82 -0.99 8.98
N SER A 53 24.33 0.05 9.65
CA SER A 53 25.57 0.78 9.35
C SER A 53 25.72 1.20 7.88
N SER A 54 25.76 2.51 7.62
CA SER A 54 26.32 2.99 6.34
C SER A 54 27.67 2.31 6.08
N PHE A 55 28.04 2.11 4.82
CA PHE A 55 29.31 1.46 4.45
C PHE A 55 30.51 2.01 5.23
N GLU A 56 30.52 3.32 5.50
CA GLU A 56 31.54 3.99 6.32
C GLU A 56 31.53 3.55 7.80
N ALA A 57 30.36 3.39 8.41
CA ALA A 57 30.25 2.89 9.79
C ALA A 57 30.72 1.43 9.91
N ALA A 58 30.40 0.59 8.91
CA ALA A 58 30.91 -0.78 8.83
C ALA A 58 32.44 -0.80 8.62
N LEU A 59 32.97 0.06 7.74
CA LEU A 59 34.40 0.19 7.45
C LEU A 59 35.18 0.67 8.68
N GLN A 60 34.63 1.60 9.46
CA GLN A 60 35.29 2.10 10.66
C GLN A 60 35.34 1.05 11.77
N ALA A 61 34.25 0.31 12.00
CA ALA A 61 34.23 -0.79 12.98
C ALA A 61 35.28 -1.88 12.68
N THR A 62 35.59 -2.13 11.40
CA THR A 62 36.65 -3.08 11.02
C THR A 62 38.08 -2.57 11.20
N LYS A 63 38.30 -1.25 11.30
CA LYS A 63 39.64 -0.66 11.48
C LYS A 63 40.14 -0.73 12.93
N GLU A 64 39.23 -0.76 13.90
CA GLU A 64 39.57 -0.80 15.32
C GLU A 64 39.90 -2.22 15.83
N GLY A 65 39.82 -3.24 14.96
CA GLY A 65 40.12 -4.64 15.27
C GLY A 65 41.47 -5.19 14.76
N ALA A 66 42.41 -4.34 14.37
CA ALA A 66 43.76 -4.73 13.92
C ALA A 66 44.85 -4.46 14.96
#